data_AF-A0A351EH74-F1
#
_entry.id   AF-A0A351EH74-F1
#
_cell.length_a   1.000
_cell.length_b   1.000
_cell.length_c   1.000
_cell.angle_alpha   90.00
_cell.angle_beta   90.00
_cell.angle_gamma   90.00
#
_symmetry.space_group_name_H-M   'P 1'
#
loop_
_entity.id
_entity.type
_entity.pdbx_description
1 polymer ?
#
loop_
_entity_poly.entity_id
_entity_poly.type
_entity_poly.pdbx_seq_one_letter_code
_entity_poly.pdbx_strand_id
1 'polypeptide(L)'
;MTKTKVSVFSLRWWLEDRKTGKLVVAQRPNLLLALAIAGLLLTRLLPSSLLAVVLAKTLWLAWSGDELLRGVNPWRRALGLTVAVFTLLV
;
A
#
# COMPACT_ATOMS: atom_id res chain seq x y z
N MET A 1 -21.94 -14.65 -19.05
CA MET A 1 -21.28 -13.37 -18.67
C MET A 1 -20.45 -12.89 -19.85
N THR A 2 -20.97 -11.94 -20.62
CA THR A 2 -20.26 -11.26 -21.70
C THR A 2 -19.11 -10.46 -21.08
N LYS A 3 -17.85 -10.80 -21.41
CA LYS A 3 -16.68 -10.00 -21.04
C LYS A 3 -16.75 -8.68 -21.80
N THR A 4 -17.37 -7.66 -21.23
CA THR A 4 -17.24 -6.29 -21.71
C THR A 4 -15.76 -5.94 -21.70
N LYS A 5 -15.19 -5.54 -22.84
CA LYS A 5 -13.81 -5.04 -22.90
C LYS A 5 -13.72 -3.78 -22.03
N VAL A 6 -13.19 -3.91 -20.82
CA VAL A 6 -12.95 -2.77 -19.92
C VAL A 6 -11.62 -2.13 -20.33
N SER A 7 -11.65 -0.85 -20.71
CA SER A 7 -10.45 -0.07 -21.03
C SER A 7 -9.58 0.13 -19.79
N VAL A 8 -8.25 0.01 -19.93
CA VAL A 8 -7.25 0.27 -18.86
C VAL A 8 -7.29 1.71 -18.35
N PHE A 9 -7.82 2.64 -19.14
CA PHE A 9 -7.99 4.04 -18.76
C PHE A 9 -9.29 4.30 -17.97
N SER A 10 -10.16 3.30 -17.82
CA SER A 10 -11.40 3.47 -17.08
C SER A 10 -11.17 3.41 -15.57
N LEU A 11 -11.83 4.29 -14.81
CA LEU A 11 -11.80 4.27 -13.34
C LEU A 11 -12.24 2.91 -12.77
N ARG A 12 -13.21 2.28 -13.44
CA ARG A 12 -13.67 0.94 -13.10
C ARG A 12 -12.53 -0.07 -13.18
N TRP A 13 -11.71 -0.04 -14.23
CA TRP A 13 -10.54 -0.92 -14.31
C TRP A 13 -9.59 -0.72 -13.12
N TRP A 14 -9.32 0.54 -12.74
CA TRP A 14 -8.42 0.85 -11.64
C TRP A 14 -8.91 0.39 -10.26
N LEU A 15 -10.23 0.47 -10.02
CA LEU A 15 -10.83 0.26 -8.70
C LEU A 15 -11.50 -1.11 -8.52
N GLU A 16 -11.83 -1.81 -9.60
CA GLU A 16 -12.52 -3.10 -9.52
C GLU A 16 -11.59 -4.21 -9.00
N ASP A 17 -12.01 -4.86 -7.92
CA ASP A 17 -11.37 -6.05 -7.35
C ASP A 17 -11.42 -7.22 -8.35
N ARG A 18 -10.24 -7.77 -8.66
CA ARG A 18 -10.07 -8.85 -9.66
C ARG A 18 -10.64 -10.20 -9.24
N LYS A 19 -10.99 -10.38 -7.97
CA LYS A 19 -11.58 -11.61 -7.42
C LYS A 19 -13.10 -11.51 -7.29
N THR A 20 -13.61 -10.33 -6.90
CA THR A 20 -15.02 -10.16 -6.54
C THR A 20 -15.83 -9.33 -7.52
N GLY A 21 -15.19 -8.55 -8.39
CA GLY A 21 -15.85 -7.62 -9.32
C GLY A 21 -16.44 -6.37 -8.64
N LYS A 22 -16.21 -6.17 -7.35
CA LYS A 22 -16.67 -4.99 -6.59
C LYS A 22 -15.68 -3.85 -6.73
N LEU A 23 -16.15 -2.60 -6.65
CA LEU A 23 -15.28 -1.43 -6.59
C LEU A 23 -14.66 -1.31 -5.18
N VAL A 24 -13.34 -1.18 -5.12
CA VAL A 24 -12.56 -1.11 -3.88
C VAL A 24 -11.56 0.04 -3.98
N VAL A 25 -11.80 1.11 -3.20
CA VAL A 25 -10.88 2.25 -3.09
C VAL A 25 -9.94 2.06 -1.89
N ALA A 26 -10.48 1.61 -0.77
CA ALA A 26 -9.76 1.35 0.47
C ALA A 26 -10.11 -0.04 1.01
N GLN A 27 -9.14 -0.66 1.67
CA GLN A 27 -9.33 -1.92 2.38
C GLN A 27 -9.28 -1.65 3.89
N ARG A 28 -9.73 -2.63 4.68
CA ARG A 28 -9.52 -2.59 6.12
C ARG A 28 -8.02 -2.55 6.43
N PRO A 29 -7.58 -1.77 7.44
CA PRO A 29 -6.19 -1.77 7.87
C PRO A 29 -5.73 -3.19 8.21
N ASN A 30 -4.57 -3.58 7.67
CA ASN A 30 -3.93 -4.86 8.01
C ASN A 30 -2.84 -4.64 9.08
N LEU A 31 -2.35 -5.74 9.64
CA LEU A 31 -1.32 -5.70 10.69
C LEU A 31 -0.05 -4.96 10.24
N LEU A 32 0.40 -5.18 9.01
CA LEU A 32 1.59 -4.53 8.47
C LEU A 32 1.44 -3.00 8.43
N LEU A 33 0.27 -2.49 8.03
CA LEU A 33 0.01 -1.06 8.06
C LEU A 33 0.03 -0.51 9.48
N ALA A 34 -0.59 -1.23 10.42
CA ALA A 34 -0.60 -0.84 11.83
C ALA A 34 0.82 -0.76 12.40
N LEU A 35 1.68 -1.74 12.07
CA LEU A 35 3.08 -1.73 12.47
C LEU A 35 3.87 -0.60 11.81
N ALA A 36 3.64 -0.32 10.52
CA ALA A 36 4.29 0.79 9.82
C ALA A 36 3.94 2.14 10.44
N ILE A 37 2.67 2.34 10.82
CA ILE A 37 2.20 3.52 11.56
C ILE A 37 2.87 3.59 12.93
N ALA A 38 2.92 2.48 13.68
CA ALA A 38 3.58 2.43 14.98
C ALA A 38 5.09 2.75 14.88
N GLY A 39 5.76 2.24 13.84
CA GLY A 39 7.15 2.57 13.53
C GLY A 39 7.34 4.07 13.27
N LEU A 40 6.44 4.70 12.50
CA LEU A 40 6.46 6.15 12.31
C LEU A 40 6.29 6.90 13.63
N LEU A 41 5.36 6.50 14.49
CA LEU A 41 5.18 7.11 15.81
C LEU A 41 6.45 6.96 16.67
N LEU A 42 7.12 5.80 16.61
CA LEU A 42 8.37 5.58 17.32
C LEU A 42 9.46 6.57 16.90
N THR A 43 9.54 6.94 15.61
CA THR A 43 10.50 7.98 15.16
C THR A 43 10.21 9.35 15.76
N ARG A 44 8.96 9.65 16.16
CA ARG A 44 8.59 10.91 16.83
C ARG A 44 8.92 10.89 18.31
N LEU A 45 8.83 9.71 18.94
CA LEU A 45 9.21 9.52 20.33
C LEU A 45 10.73 9.48 20.51
N LEU A 46 11.46 8.98 19.51
CA LEU A 46 12.91 8.80 19.52
C LEU A 46 13.57 9.47 18.29
N PRO A 47 13.55 10.81 18.18
CA PRO A 47 13.93 11.53 16.96
C PRO A 47 15.39 11.34 16.52
N SER A 48 16.29 11.04 17.45
CA SER A 48 17.72 10.82 17.16
C SER A 48 18.09 9.34 17.02
N SER A 49 17.13 8.42 17.07
CA SER A 49 17.40 6.98 17.03
C SER A 49 17.45 6.46 15.59
N LEU A 50 18.65 6.11 15.13
CA LEU A 50 18.84 5.44 13.84
C LEU A 50 18.04 4.13 13.76
N LEU A 51 17.98 3.37 14.86
CA LEU A 51 17.24 2.12 14.92
C LEU A 51 15.74 2.34 14.69
N ALA A 52 15.16 3.39 15.29
CA ALA A 52 13.75 3.73 15.09
C ALA A 52 13.45 4.08 13.63
N VAL A 53 14.34 4.84 12.98
CA VAL A 53 14.21 5.22 11.56
C VAL A 53 14.30 3.99 10.65
N VAL A 54 15.31 3.14 10.86
CA VAL A 54 15.50 1.91 10.06
C VAL A 54 14.32 0.97 10.21
N LEU A 55 13.83 0.77 11.44
CA LEU A 55 12.66 -0.06 11.70
C LEU A 55 11.41 0.50 11.02
N ALA A 56 11.16 1.81 11.13
CA ALA A 56 10.01 2.45 10.49
C ALA A 56 10.04 2.30 8.96
N LYS A 57 11.19 2.59 8.32
CA LYS A 57 11.36 2.42 6.87
C LYS A 57 11.15 0.96 6.45
N THR A 58 11.70 0.02 7.20
CA THR A 58 11.56 -1.42 6.91
C THR A 58 10.09 -1.86 6.96
N LEU A 59 9.33 -1.41 7.97
CA LEU A 59 7.91 -1.72 8.10
C LEU A 59 7.07 -1.10 6.99
N TRP A 60 7.36 0.15 6.60
CA TRP A 60 6.72 0.80 5.45
C TRP A 60 7.02 0.07 4.14
N LEU A 61 8.27 -0.33 3.92
CA LEU A 61 8.66 -1.10 2.74
C LEU A 61 7.98 -2.47 2.72
N ALA A 62 7.91 -3.16 3.85
CA ALA A 62 7.22 -4.44 3.96
C ALA A 62 5.73 -4.32 3.63
N TRP A 63 5.03 -3.32 4.18
CA TRP A 63 3.62 -3.06 3.84
C TRP A 63 3.45 -2.69 2.36
N SER A 64 4.32 -1.82 1.84
CA SER A 64 4.26 -1.39 0.45
C SER A 64 4.45 -2.55 -0.54
N GLY A 65 5.33 -3.49 -0.23
CA GLY A 65 5.54 -4.72 -0.99
C GLY A 65 4.33 -5.65 -0.93
N ASP A 66 3.67 -5.75 0.23
CA ASP A 66 2.42 -6.51 0.35
C ASP A 66 1.32 -5.95 -0.55
N GLU A 67 1.14 -4.62 -0.59
CA GLU A 67 0.19 -3.97 -1.52
C GLU A 67 0.57 -4.15 -2.99
N LEU A 68 1.86 -4.08 -3.31
CA LEU A 68 2.34 -4.25 -4.69
C LEU A 68 2.07 -5.66 -5.21
N LEU A 69 2.32 -6.67 -4.38
CA LEU A 69 2.22 -8.09 -4.75
C LEU A 69 0.79 -8.63 -4.60
N ARG A 70 0.09 -8.25 -3.54
CA ARG A 70 -1.22 -8.80 -3.15
C ARG A 70 -2.38 -7.82 -3.30
N GLY A 71 -2.13 -6.59 -3.74
CA GLY A 71 -3.16 -5.61 -4.04
C GLY A 71 -4.21 -6.15 -5.01
N VAL A 72 -5.49 -6.00 -4.63
CA VAL A 72 -6.65 -6.59 -5.33
C VAL A 72 -7.00 -5.90 -6.65
N ASN A 73 -6.46 -4.70 -6.88
CA ASN A 73 -6.66 -3.90 -8.08
C ASN A 73 -5.42 -3.02 -8.38
N PRO A 74 -5.32 -2.45 -9.59
CA PRO A 74 -4.20 -1.60 -10.00
C PRO A 74 -3.99 -0.38 -9.10
N TRP A 75 -5.08 0.21 -8.59
CA TRP A 75 -5.01 1.33 -7.65
C TRP A 75 -4.23 0.98 -6.37
N ARG A 76 -4.51 -0.18 -5.77
CA ARG A 76 -3.81 -0.66 -4.57
C ARG A 76 -2.33 -0.95 -4.83
N ARG A 77 -2.01 -1.54 -5.99
CA ARG A 77 -0.62 -1.78 -6.39
C ARG A 77 0.16 -0.49 -6.62
N ALA A 78 -0.48 0.51 -7.24
CA ALA A 78 0.11 1.83 -7.43
C ALA A 78 0.32 2.56 -6.09
N LEU A 79 -0.60 2.42 -5.13
CA LEU A 79 -0.42 2.94 -3.77
C LEU A 79 0.80 2.29 -3.10
N GLY A 80 0.93 0.96 -3.18
CA GLY A 80 2.12 0.24 -2.70
C GLY A 80 3.40 0.78 -3.31
N LEU A 81 3.48 0.87 -4.64
CA LEU A 81 4.64 1.43 -5.34
C LEU A 81 4.95 2.86 -4.90
N THR A 82 3.94 3.72 -4.80
CA THR A 82 4.10 5.13 -4.41
C THR A 82 4.69 5.24 -3.01
N VAL A 83 4.18 4.46 -2.06
CA VAL A 83 4.68 4.46 -0.68
C VAL A 83 6.11 3.90 -0.63
N ALA A 84 6.41 2.83 -1.39
CA ALA A 84 7.76 2.29 -1.46
C ALA A 84 8.78 3.34 -1.93
N VAL A 85 8.48 4.02 -3.05
CA VAL A 85 9.35 5.07 -3.60
C VAL A 85 9.50 6.22 -2.61
N PHE A 86 8.40 6.69 -2.00
CA PHE A 86 8.44 7.77 -1.02
C PHE A 86 9.32 7.41 0.19
N THR A 87 9.16 6.21 0.76
CA THR A 87 9.96 5.73 1.90
C THR A 87 11.45 5.60 1.58
N LEU A 88 11.80 5.28 0.33
CA LEU A 88 13.21 5.23 -0.10
C LEU A 88 13.82 6.62 -0.28
N LEU A 89 13.02 7.60 -0.72
CA LEU A 89 13.50 8.96 -1.00
C LEU A 89 13.52 9.89 0.23
N VAL A 90 12.69 9.60 1.25
CA VAL A 90 12.53 10.40 2.47
C VAL A 90 12.86 9.55 3.68
#